data_AF-A0A3C1SXB2-F1
#
_entry.id   AF-A0A3C1SXB2-F1
#
_cell.length_a   1.000
_cell.length_b   1.000
_cell.length_c   1.000
_cell.angle_alpha   90.00
_cell.angle_beta   90.00
_cell.angle_gamma   90.00
#
_symmetry.space_group_name_H-M   'P 1'
#
loop_
_entity.id
_entity.type
_entity.pdbx_description
1 polymer ?
#
loop_
_entity_poly.entity_id
_entity_poly.type
_entity_poly.pdbx_seq_one_letter_code
_entity_poly.pdbx_strand_id
1 'polypeptide(L)' 'SNRNFEGRQGQGSFTHLVSPAIAAASAIAGHFSEVK' A
#
# COMPACT_ATOMS: atom_id res chain seq x y z
N SER A 1 -1.59 4.70 7.08
CA SER A 1 -0.89 4.12 8.24
C SER A 1 0.52 4.70 8.29
N ASN A 2 1.13 4.81 9.46
CA ASN A 2 2.53 5.24 9.62
C ASN A 2 3.46 4.09 10.03
N ARG A 3 2.98 2.85 9.96
CA ARG A 3 3.72 1.64 10.35
C ARG A 3 3.44 0.50 9.38
N ASN A 4 4.48 -0.23 8.99
CA ASN A 4 4.44 -1.35 8.05
C ASN A 4 5.27 -2.58 8.48
N PHE A 5 5.58 -2.71 9.77
CA PHE A 5 6.27 -3.88 10.29
C PHE A 5 5.42 -5.16 10.14
N GLU A 6 6.08 -6.31 10.11
CA GLU A 6 5.47 -7.63 9.95
C GLU A 6 4.36 -7.89 10.98
N GLY A 7 3.29 -8.58 10.56
CA GLY A 7 2.16 -8.92 11.42
C GLY A 7 1.18 -7.78 11.69
N ARG A 8 1.45 -6.55 11.21
CA ARG A 8 0.57 -5.40 11.47
C ARG A 8 -0.81 -5.52 10.82
N GLN A 9 -0.91 -6.11 9.63
CA GLN A 9 -2.18 -6.27 8.90
C GLN A 9 -2.62 -7.73 8.79
N GLY A 10 -1.95 -8.63 9.53
CA GLY A 10 -2.16 -10.07 9.47
C GLY A 10 -0.86 -10.85 9.29
N GLN A 11 -0.91 -12.15 9.57
CA GLN A 11 0.21 -13.06 9.36
C GLN A 11 0.56 -13.13 7.87
N GLY A 12 1.85 -13.01 7.54
CA GLY A 12 2.35 -13.05 6.16
C GLY A 12 2.00 -11.83 5.30
N SER A 13 1.35 -10.79 5.86
CA SER A 13 1.02 -9.58 5.12
C SER A 13 2.26 -8.69 4.92
N PHE A 14 2.45 -8.19 3.70
CA PHE A 14 3.39 -7.11 3.40
C PHE A 14 2.62 -5.81 3.18
N THR A 15 3.03 -4.74 3.86
CA THR A 15 2.41 -3.42 3.74
C THR A 15 3.43 -2.41 3.23
N HIS A 16 3.01 -1.57 2.29
CA HIS A 16 3.80 -0.44 1.82
C HIS A 16 3.15 0.87 2.27
N LEU A 17 3.96 1.80 2.77
CA LEU A 17 3.50 3.15 3.11
C LEU A 17 3.66 4.04 1.89
N VAL A 18 2.55 4.64 1.45
CA VAL A 18 2.50 5.48 0.24
C VAL A 18 1.62 6.70 0.50
N SER A 19 1.68 7.68 -0.40
CA SER A 19 0.76 8.81 -0.38
C SER A 19 -0.68 8.36 -0.70
N PRO A 20 -1.71 9.12 -0.29
CA PRO A 20 -3.10 8.81 -0.63
C PRO A 20 -3.34 8.67 -2.14
N ALA A 21 -2.66 9.49 -2.96
CA ALA A 21 -2.81 9.47 -4.40
C ALA A 21 -2.28 8.16 -5.02
N ILE A 22 -1.10 7.70 -4.58
CA ILE A 22 -0.53 6.41 -5.04
C ILE A 22 -1.38 5.24 -4.56
N ALA A 23 -1.91 5.29 -3.33
CA ALA A 23 -2.80 4.26 -2.82
C ALA A 23 -4.06 4.10 -3.70
N ALA A 24 -4.69 5.22 -4.07
CA ALA A 24 -5.87 5.21 -4.93
C ALA A 24 -5.55 4.69 -6.34
N ALA A 25 -4.48 5.17 -6.96
CA ALA A 25 -4.05 4.72 -8.28
C ALA A 25 -3.76 3.21 -8.30
N SER A 26 -3.04 2.71 -7.29
CA SER A 26 -2.69 1.29 -7.20
C SER A 26 -3.89 0.39 -6.93
N ALA A 27 -4.87 0.88 -6.15
CA ALA A 27 -6.12 0.16 -5.91
C ALA A 27 -6.96 -0.02 -7.18
N ILE A 28 -6.96 0.98 -8.07
CA ILE A 28 -7.64 0.90 -9.38
C ILE A 28 -6.87 -0.03 -10.34
N ALA A 29 -5.54 0.07 -10.36
CA ALA A 29 -4.70 -0.67 -11.29
C ALA A 29 -4.47 -2.15 -10.91
N GLY A 30 -4.67 -2.53 -9.64
CA GLY A 30 -4.41 -3.88 -9.13
C GLY A 30 -2.91 -4.20 -8.93
N HIS A 31 -2.04 -3.20 -9.05
CA HIS A 31 -0.60 -3.28 -8.82
C HIS A 31 -0.05 -1.88 -8.47
N PHE A 32 1.23 -1.80 -8.10
CA PHE A 32 1.87 -0.50 -7.85
C PHE A 32 1.85 0.38 -9.09
N SER A 33 1.19 1.54 -8.99
CA SER A 33 1.05 2.50 -10.09
C SER A 33 1.38 3.91 -9.63
N GLU A 34 2.01 4.66 -10.54
CA GLU A 34 2.27 6.08 -10.37
C GLU A 34 1.01 6.92 -10.62
N VAL A 35 1.07 8.17 -10.15
CA VAL A 35 0.07 9.21 -10.42
C VAL A 35 0.60 10.05 -11.58
N LYS A 36 -0.14 10.14 -12.67
CA LYS A 36 0.18 11.03 -13.79
C LYS A 36 -0.15 12.48 -13.47
#